data_AF-A0A971S518-F1
#
_entry.id   AF-A0A971S518-F1
#
_cell.length_a   1.000
_cell.length_b   1.000
_cell.length_c   1.000
_cell.angle_alpha   90.00
_cell.angle_beta   90.00
_cell.angle_gamma   90.00
#
_symmetry.space_group_name_H-M   'P 1'
#
loop_
_entity.id
_entity.type
_entity.pdbx_description
1 polymer ?
#
loop_
_entity_poly.entity_id
_entity_poly.type
_entity_poly.pdbx_seq_one_letter_code
_entity_poly.pdbx_strand_id
1 'polypeptide(L)' 'MYCKLCNEKGESSINLLGTNLCMDCFRAIANTPISHKKYDYYKELVKEILKEYIYQRTNLDPVK' A
#
# COMPACT_ATOMS: atom_id res chain seq x y z
N MET A 1 0.10 10.12 -11.12
CA MET A 1 0.91 9.01 -10.56
C MET A 1 0.10 7.73 -10.75
N TYR A 2 0.72 6.59 -11.02
CA TYR A 2 -0.01 5.33 -11.20
C TYR A 2 -0.21 4.65 -9.85
N CYS A 3 -1.41 4.11 -9.63
CA CYS A 3 -1.71 3.34 -8.42
C CYS A 3 -0.88 2.04 -8.41
N LYS A 4 -0.18 1.75 -7.31
CA LYS A 4 0.60 0.50 -7.18
C LYS A 4 -0.27 -0.77 -7.30
N LEU A 5 -1.56 -0.68 -6.98
CA LEU A 5 -2.47 -1.84 -6.99
C LEU A 5 -3.08 -2.11 -8.36
N CYS A 6 -3.81 -1.14 -8.93
CA CYS A 6 -4.53 -1.33 -10.20
C CYS A 6 -3.74 -0.87 -11.42
N ASN A 7 -2.59 -0.20 -11.24
CA ASN A 7 -1.80 0.40 -12.30
C ASN A 7 -2.57 1.42 -13.16
N GLU A 8 -3.70 1.93 -12.66
CA GLU A 8 -4.46 2.99 -13.31
C GLU A 8 -3.99 4.36 -12.83
N LYS A 9 -4.17 5.35 -13.70
CA LYS A 9 -3.91 6.75 -13.38
C LYS A 9 -5.13 7.31 -12.66
N GLY A 10 -5.05 7.41 -11.33
CA GLY A 10 -6.10 8.06 -10.53
C GLY A 10 -5.91 9.58 -10.51
N GLU A 11 -7.02 10.32 -10.57
CA GLU A 11 -7.02 11.78 -10.36
C GLU A 11 -6.73 12.13 -8.89
N SER A 12 -7.17 11.27 -7.96
CA SER A 12 -6.89 11.38 -6.53
C SER A 12 -6.08 10.19 -6.04
N SER A 13 -4.96 10.47 -5.38
CA SER A 13 -4.08 9.46 -4.81
C SER A 13 -3.73 9.77 -3.37
N ILE A 14 -3.55 8.73 -2.57
CA ILE A 14 -3.04 8.78 -1.20
C ILE A 14 -1.66 8.11 -1.16
N ASN A 15 -0.79 8.62 -0.28
CA ASN A 15 0.46 7.96 0.08
C ASN A 15 0.23 7.08 1.32
N LEU A 16 0.31 5.77 1.16
CA LEU A 16 0.26 4.79 2.23
C LEU A 16 1.66 4.24 2.45
N LEU A 17 2.33 4.68 3.52
CA LEU A 17 3.68 4.22 3.90
C LEU A 17 4.71 4.31 2.75
N GLY A 18 4.71 5.42 2.01
CA GLY A 18 5.59 5.62 0.86
C GLY A 18 5.03 5.08 -0.47
N THR A 19 3.98 4.26 -0.44
CA THR A 19 3.35 3.71 -1.65
C THR A 19 2.18 4.58 -2.11
N ASN A 20 2.14 4.93 -3.40
CA ASN A 20 1.01 5.66 -3.98
C ASN A 20 -0.13 4.69 -4.36
N LEU A 21 -1.34 4.99 -3.87
CA LEU A 21 -2.57 4.28 -4.20
C LEU A 21 -3.63 5.27 -4.67
N CYS A 22 -4.45 4.89 -5.65
CA CYS A 22 -5.67 5.65 -5.93
C CYS A 22 -6.67 5.49 -4.77
N MET A 23 -7.56 6.48 -4.62
CA MET A 23 -8.54 6.48 -3.54
C MET A 23 -9.49 5.28 -3.56
N ASP A 24 -9.83 4.76 -4.74
CA ASP A 24 -10.71 3.59 -4.86
C ASP A 24 -10.04 2.32 -4.33
N CYS A 25 -8.75 2.12 -4.65
CA CYS A 25 -7.98 1.01 -4.11
C CYS A 25 -7.81 1.13 -2.59
N PHE A 26 -7.53 2.34 -2.10
CA PHE A 26 -7.45 2.59 -0.66
C PHE A 26 -8.78 2.29 0.05
N ARG A 27 -9.91 2.75 -0.50
CA ARG A 27 -11.25 2.47 0.03
C ARG A 27 -11.57 0.98 0.00
N ALA A 28 -11.18 0.26 -1.05
CA ALA A 28 -11.36 -1.18 -1.12
C ALA A 28 -10.58 -1.89 0.01
N ILE A 29 -9.31 -1.52 0.23
CA ILE A 29 -8.49 -2.06 1.33
C ILE A 29 -9.14 -1.75 2.69
N ALA A 30 -9.52 -0.50 2.93
CA ALA A 30 -10.02 -0.04 4.23
C ALA A 30 -11.40 -0.59 4.60
N ASN A 31 -12.25 -0.86 3.61
CA ASN A 31 -13.65 -1.23 3.85
C ASN A 31 -13.98 -2.69 3.51
N THR A 32 -13.03 -3.48 3.00
CA THR A 32 -13.27 -4.90 2.74
C THR A 32 -13.49 -5.65 4.07
N PRO A 33 -14.64 -6.32 4.28
CA PRO A 33 -14.88 -7.08 5.49
C PRO A 33 -13.92 -8.26 5.63
N ILE A 34 -13.61 -8.65 6.87
CA ILE A 34 -12.72 -9.79 7.17
C ILE A 34 -13.24 -11.10 6.54
N SER A 35 -14.55 -11.27 6.43
CA SER A 35 -15.20 -12.43 5.82
C SER A 35 -15.10 -12.46 4.29
N HIS A 36 -14.68 -11.38 3.64
CA HIS A 36 -14.62 -11.29 2.19
C HIS A 36 -13.33 -11.91 1.64
N LYS A 37 -13.43 -12.67 0.56
CA LYS A 37 -12.30 -13.40 -0.07
C LYS A 37 -11.08 -12.55 -0.43
N LYS A 38 -11.28 -11.25 -0.68
CA LYS A 38 -10.18 -10.31 -0.99
C LYS A 38 -9.47 -9.76 0.25
N TYR A 39 -9.99 -9.98 1.45
CA TYR A 39 -9.40 -9.47 2.67
C TYR A 39 -7.98 -9.98 2.87
N ASP A 40 -7.76 -11.28 2.69
CA ASP A 40 -6.43 -11.86 2.83
C ASP A 40 -5.43 -11.31 1.81
N TYR A 41 -5.88 -11.09 0.57
CA TYR A 41 -5.07 -10.42 -0.44
C TYR A 41 -4.67 -9.00 -0.01
N TYR A 42 -5.62 -8.18 0.46
CA TYR A 42 -5.32 -6.83 0.92
C TYR A 42 -4.44 -6.81 2.18
N LYS A 43 -4.63 -7.77 3.08
CA LYS A 43 -3.80 -7.95 4.28
C LYS A 43 -2.34 -8.24 3.91
N GLU A 44 -2.08 -9.16 2.99
CA GLU A 44 -0.71 -9.47 2.56
C GLU A 44 -0.07 -8.30 1.81
N LEU A 45 -0.82 -7.61 0.95
CA LEU A 45 -0.35 -6.39 0.28
C LEU A 45 0.09 -5.31 1.29
N VAL A 46 -0.72 -5.03 2.32
CA VAL A 46 -0.37 -4.02 3.33
C VAL A 46 0.87 -4.44 4.13
N LYS A 47 1.04 -5.75 4.41
CA LYS A 47 2.27 -6.26 5.04
C LYS A 47 3.50 -6.05 4.16
N GLU A 48 3.40 -6.27 2.85
CA GLU A 48 4.51 -6.01 1.92
C GLU A 48 4.87 -4.52 1.90
N ILE A 49 3.88 -3.64 1.77
CA ILE A 49 4.07 -2.18 1.84
C ILE A 49 4.78 -1.78 3.14
N LEU A 50 4.35 -2.33 4.28
CA LEU A 50 4.97 -2.05 5.58
C LEU A 50 6.43 -2.55 5.64
N LYS A 51 6.71 -3.76 5.13
CA LYS A 51 8.07 -4.31 5.07
C LYS A 51 8.98 -3.43 4.23
N GLU A 52 8.53 -3.00 3.04
CA GLU A 52 9.27 -2.10 2.16
C GLU A 52 9.56 -0.76 2.85
N TYR A 53 8.55 -0.17 3.51
CA TYR A 53 8.70 1.07 4.25
C TYR A 53 9.73 0.97 5.38
N ILE A 54 9.65 -0.09 6.19
CA ILE A 54 10.62 -0.34 7.26
C ILE A 54 12.02 -0.52 6.65
N TYR A 55 12.17 -1.36 5.62
CA TYR A 55 13.45 -1.61 4.96
C TYR A 55 14.09 -0.32 4.44
N GLN A 56 13.32 0.55 3.78
CA GLN A 56 13.81 1.84 3.30
C GLN A 56 14.26 2.74 4.44
N ARG A 57 13.60 2.70 5.60
CA ARG A 57 13.93 3.52 6.76
C ARG A 57 15.11 2.97 7.57
N THR A 58 15.27 1.65 7.65
CA THR A 58 16.36 1.00 8.38
C THR A 58 17.69 1.02 7.64
N ASN A 59 17.69 1.15 6.30
CA ASN A 59 18.91 1.30 5.51
C ASN A 59 19.43 2.74 5.41
N LEU A 60 18.81 3.70 6.12
CA LEU A 60 19.26 5.10 6.13
C LEU A 60 20.40 5.37 7.13
N ASP A 61 20.83 4.37 7.92
CA ASP A 61 22.01 4.45 8.79
C ASP A 61 22.99 3.26 8.59
N PRO A 62 23.73 3.17 7.46
CA PRO A 62 25.10 2.70 7.53
C PRO A 62 25.93 3.94 7.88
N VAL A 63 26.13 4.14 9.19
CA VAL A 63 27.11 5.10 9.72
C VAL A 63 28.39 5.00 8.89
N LYS A 64 28.72 6.09 8.19
CA LYS A 64 30.01 6.28 7.53
C LYS A 64 31.10 6.53 8.56
#